data_AF-A0A6A5JWA0-F1
#
_entry.id   AF-A0A6A5JWA0-F1
#
_cell.length_a   1.000
_cell.length_b   1.000
_cell.length_c   1.000
_cell.angle_alpha   90.00
_cell.angle_beta   90.00
_cell.angle_gamma   90.00
#
_symmetry.space_group_name_H-M   'P 1'
#
loop_
_entity.id
_entity.type
_entity.pdbx_description
1 polymer ?
#
loop_
_entity_poly.entity_id
_entity_poly.type
_entity_poly.pdbx_seq_one_letter_code
_entity_poly.pdbx_strand_id
1 'polypeptide(L)'
;GVDRTTLSRRHRGVRRSNEAIGATQQLLNPQQEIELIRYMGKCSRRGLPPIREIVQNFGSAIAKCEVSESWVARFLHRYSDQFTTKWSAGIDHERHNADNKERYE
;
A
#
# COMPACT_ATOMS: atom_id res chain seq x y z
N GLY A 1 1.61 34.48 12.91
CA GLY A 1 0.28 34.53 12.27
C GLY A 1 0.41 34.19 10.81
N VAL A 2 -0.56 33.49 10.22
CA VAL A 2 -0.55 33.19 8.77
C VAL A 2 -1.00 34.43 8.00
N ASP A 3 -0.32 34.76 6.90
CA ASP A 3 -0.61 35.96 6.11
C ASP A 3 -2.04 35.96 5.52
N ARG A 4 -2.69 37.14 5.52
CA ARG A 4 -4.09 37.31 5.08
C ARG A 4 -4.30 36.86 3.63
N THR A 5 -3.32 37.05 2.76
CA THR A 5 -3.40 36.62 1.36
C THR A 5 -3.41 35.10 1.23
N THR A 6 -2.76 34.40 2.16
CA THR A 6 -2.74 32.93 2.19
C THR A 6 -4.12 32.37 2.55
N LEU A 7 -4.78 32.95 3.56
CA LEU A 7 -6.15 32.60 3.94
C LEU A 7 -7.15 32.91 2.81
N SER A 8 -7.06 34.09 2.20
CA SER A 8 -7.95 34.48 1.10
C SER A 8 -7.81 33.57 -0.12
N ARG A 9 -6.59 33.13 -0.47
CA ARG A 9 -6.36 32.20 -1.58
C ARG A 9 -6.93 30.80 -1.29
N ARG A 10 -6.84 30.34 -0.03
CA ARG A 10 -7.44 29.05 0.39
C ARG A 10 -8.97 29.09 0.32
N HIS A 11 -9.58 30.16 0.83
CA HIS A 11 -11.03 30.34 0.81
C HIS A 11 -11.60 30.39 -0.61
N ARG A 12 -10.88 31.03 -1.56
CA ARG A 12 -11.29 31.13 -2.97
C ARG A 12 -10.98 29.88 -3.80
N GLY A 13 -10.44 28.80 -3.19
CA GLY A 13 -10.06 27.60 -3.92
C GLY A 13 -8.91 27.78 -4.93
N VAL A 14 -8.20 28.92 -4.88
CA VAL A 14 -7.08 29.23 -5.81
C VAL A 14 -5.88 28.32 -5.54
N ARG A 15 -5.75 27.82 -4.31
CA ARG A 15 -4.78 26.77 -3.98
C ARG A 15 -5.36 25.40 -4.33
N ARG A 16 -4.54 24.57 -5.00
CA ARG A 16 -4.85 23.14 -5.20
C ARG A 16 -5.21 22.50 -3.86
N SER A 17 -6.20 21.61 -3.85
CA SER A 17 -6.54 20.85 -2.65
C SER A 17 -5.31 20.08 -2.16
N ASN A 18 -5.22 19.88 -0.84
CA ASN A 18 -4.11 19.13 -0.25
C ASN A 18 -4.00 17.71 -0.84
N GLU A 19 -5.14 17.11 -1.21
CA GLU A 19 -5.22 15.81 -1.89
C GLU A 19 -4.56 15.83 -3.28
N ALA A 20 -4.84 16.87 -4.09
CA ALA A 20 -4.23 17.01 -5.40
C ALA A 20 -2.71 17.22 -5.30
N ILE A 21 -2.25 17.99 -4.30
CA ILE A 21 -0.82 18.15 -4.03
C ILE A 21 -0.20 16.82 -3.60
N GLY A 22 -0.87 16.07 -2.72
CA GLY A 22 -0.44 14.75 -2.27
C GLY A 22 -0.33 13.75 -3.41
N ALA A 23 -1.26 13.75 -4.36
CA ALA A 23 -1.22 12.89 -5.55
C ALA A 23 -0.07 13.26 -6.51
N THR A 24 0.27 14.55 -6.63
CA THR A 24 1.37 15.00 -7.50
C THR A 24 2.75 14.71 -6.89
N GLN A 25 2.83 14.57 -5.56
CA GLN A 25 4.07 14.31 -4.82
C GLN A 25 4.33 12.82 -4.54
N GLN A 26 3.42 11.94 -4.95
CA GLN A 26 3.62 10.50 -4.77
C GLN A 26 4.70 9.98 -5.73
N LEU A 27 5.58 9.14 -5.19
CA LEU A 27 6.66 8.49 -5.94
C LEU A 27 6.12 7.55 -7.03
N LEU A 28 4.95 6.96 -6.79
CA LEU A 28 4.26 6.06 -7.71
C LEU A 28 2.89 6.62 -8.06
N ASN A 29 2.48 6.46 -9.32
CA ASN A 29 1.13 6.79 -9.75
C ASN A 29 0.14 5.86 -9.02
N PRO A 30 -1.02 6.36 -8.53
CA PRO A 30 -2.07 5.54 -7.94
C PRO A 30 -2.43 4.27 -8.74
N GLN A 31 -2.37 4.32 -10.07
CA GLN A 31 -2.58 3.12 -10.92
C GLN A 31 -1.48 2.05 -10.72
N GLN A 32 -0.23 2.47 -10.59
CA GLN A 32 0.90 1.56 -10.32
C GLN A 32 0.79 0.95 -8.93
N GLU A 33 0.36 1.73 -7.93
CA GLU A 33 0.13 1.24 -6.57
C GLU A 33 -0.96 0.14 -6.54
N ILE A 34 -2.05 0.30 -7.30
CA ILE A 34 -3.13 -0.71 -7.39
C ILE A 34 -2.65 -2.01 -8.02
N GLU A 35 -1.91 -1.95 -9.14
CA GLU A 35 -1.37 -3.16 -9.78
C GLU A 35 -0.37 -3.89 -8.86
N LEU A 36 0.43 -3.15 -8.09
CA LEU A 36 1.33 -3.73 -7.09
C LEU A 36 0.56 -4.51 -6.01
N ILE A 37 -0.54 -3.95 -5.48
CA ILE A 37 -1.40 -4.64 -4.50
C ILE A 37 -2.03 -5.89 -5.12
N ARG A 38 -2.48 -5.80 -6.38
CA ARG A 38 -3.07 -6.95 -7.09
C ARG A 38 -2.05 -8.07 -7.27
N TYR A 39 -0.82 -7.73 -7.61
CA TYR A 39 0.28 -8.69 -7.71
C TYR A 39 0.58 -9.33 -6.34
N MET A 40 0.67 -8.55 -5.28
CA MET A 40 0.89 -9.06 -3.92
C MET A 40 -0.24 -9.99 -3.46
N GLY A 41 -1.49 -9.70 -3.81
CA GLY A 41 -2.61 -10.61 -3.55
C GLY A 41 -2.45 -11.97 -4.23
N LYS A 42 -1.85 -12.02 -5.43
CA LYS A 42 -1.51 -13.28 -6.10
C LYS A 42 -0.36 -14.03 -5.42
N CYS A 43 0.64 -13.31 -4.92
CA CYS A 43 1.76 -13.89 -4.16
C CYS A 43 1.28 -14.50 -2.83
N SER A 44 0.45 -13.77 -2.08
CA SER A 44 -0.11 -14.26 -0.81
C SER A 44 -0.96 -15.52 -1.00
N ARG A 45 -1.76 -15.61 -2.08
CA ARG A 45 -2.50 -16.85 -2.43
C ARG A 45 -1.60 -18.05 -2.73
N ARG A 46 -0.34 -17.81 -3.12
CA ARG A 46 0.66 -18.86 -3.38
C ARG A 46 1.47 -19.22 -2.13
N GLY A 47 1.09 -18.72 -0.95
CA GLY A 47 1.81 -18.98 0.31
C GLY A 47 3.12 -18.21 0.43
N LEU A 48 3.37 -17.21 -0.43
CA LEU A 48 4.51 -16.33 -0.27
C LEU A 48 4.13 -15.24 0.74
N PRO A 49 4.73 -15.22 1.94
CA PRO A 49 4.45 -14.16 2.89
C PRO A 49 4.83 -12.82 2.27
N PRO A 50 4.09 -11.76 2.60
CA PRO A 50 4.39 -10.45 2.10
C PRO A 50 5.54 -9.85 2.89
N ILE A 51 6.74 -9.97 2.33
CA ILE A 51 7.93 -9.40 2.94
C ILE A 51 8.01 -7.94 2.47
N ARG A 52 8.20 -7.00 3.41
CA ARG A 52 8.38 -5.57 3.15
C ARG A 52 9.44 -5.30 2.08
N GLU A 53 10.43 -6.18 1.98
CA GLU A 53 11.46 -6.21 0.93
C GLU A 53 10.89 -6.39 -0.48
N ILE A 54 9.86 -7.21 -0.67
CA ILE A 54 9.19 -7.37 -1.97
C ILE A 54 8.54 -6.05 -2.38
N VAL A 55 7.82 -5.40 -1.46
CA VAL A 55 7.22 -4.08 -1.70
C VAL A 55 8.30 -3.06 -2.08
N GLN A 56 9.44 -3.10 -1.39
CA GLN A 56 10.57 -2.21 -1.64
C GLN A 56 11.23 -2.47 -3.00
N ASN A 57 11.50 -3.73 -3.33
CA ASN A 57 12.12 -4.14 -4.60
C ASN A 57 11.25 -3.79 -5.79
N PHE A 58 9.95 -4.08 -5.72
CA PHE A 58 9.02 -3.70 -6.78
C PHE A 58 8.79 -2.18 -6.84
N GLY A 59 8.65 -1.52 -5.69
CA GLY A 59 8.59 -0.06 -5.62
C GLY A 59 9.80 0.55 -6.30
N SER A 60 11.00 0.01 -6.04
CA SER A 60 12.25 0.49 -6.62
C SER A 60 12.36 0.20 -8.12
N ALA A 61 11.90 -0.96 -8.57
CA ALA A 61 11.83 -1.31 -9.98
C ALA A 61 10.89 -0.38 -10.77
N ILE A 62 9.72 -0.06 -10.22
CA ILE A 62 8.74 0.80 -10.88
C ILE A 62 9.18 2.28 -10.84
N ALA A 63 9.71 2.74 -9.70
CA ALA A 63 10.18 4.10 -9.51
C ALA A 63 11.55 4.37 -10.17
N LYS A 64 12.23 3.32 -10.65
CA LYS A 64 13.61 3.36 -11.19
C LYS A 64 14.62 4.01 -10.24
N CYS A 65 14.34 3.99 -8.94
CA CYS A 65 15.18 4.55 -7.88
C CYS A 65 14.96 3.75 -6.61
N GLU A 66 15.96 3.75 -5.71
CA GLU A 66 15.81 3.04 -4.44
C GLU A 66 14.73 3.68 -3.57
N VAL A 67 13.80 2.83 -3.15
CA VAL A 67 12.70 3.22 -2.30
C VAL A 67 13.08 3.02 -0.84
N SER A 68 12.86 4.04 -0.03
CA SER A 68 13.12 3.97 1.42
C SER A 68 12.13 3.06 2.15
N GLU A 69 12.56 2.47 3.26
CA GLU A 69 11.66 1.73 4.16
C GLU A 69 10.50 2.60 4.68
N SER A 70 10.75 3.91 4.87
CA SER A 70 9.72 4.87 5.27
C SER A 70 8.61 5.01 4.24
N TRP A 71 8.92 4.87 2.95
CA TRP A 71 7.92 4.82 1.90
C TRP A 71 7.11 3.52 1.98
N VAL A 72 7.80 2.38 2.19
CA VAL A 72 7.14 1.07 2.34
C VAL A 72 6.16 1.08 3.51
N ALA A 73 6.55 1.63 4.65
CA ALA A 73 5.66 1.77 5.81
C ALA A 73 4.42 2.63 5.50
N ARG A 74 4.60 3.77 4.81
CA ARG A 74 3.48 4.63 4.39
C ARG A 74 2.56 3.95 3.38
N PHE A 75 3.12 3.19 2.44
CA PHE A 75 2.38 2.42 1.45
C PHE A 75 1.51 1.34 2.13
N LEU A 76 2.10 0.57 3.05
CA LEU A 76 1.37 -0.45 3.80
C LEU A 76 0.27 0.17 4.68
N HIS A 77 0.53 1.30 5.32
CA HIS A 77 -0.48 2.01 6.10
C HIS A 77 -1.65 2.50 5.24
N ARG A 78 -1.36 3.08 4.07
CA ARG A 78 -2.39 3.60 3.14
C ARG A 78 -3.33 2.52 2.63
N TYR A 79 -2.82 1.30 2.45
CA TYR A 79 -3.59 0.17 1.91
C TYR A 79 -3.81 -0.93 2.95
N SER A 80 -3.79 -0.57 4.23
CA SER A 80 -3.92 -1.50 5.37
C SER A 80 -5.19 -2.35 5.28
N ASP A 81 -6.32 -1.79 4.86
CA ASP A 81 -7.58 -2.54 4.69
C ASP A 81 -7.47 -3.66 3.65
N GLN A 82 -6.79 -3.38 2.53
CA GLN A 82 -6.61 -4.34 1.43
C GLN A 82 -5.59 -5.44 1.79
N PHE A 83 -4.59 -5.09 2.58
CA PHE A 83 -3.59 -6.04 3.05
C PHE A 83 -4.12 -6.92 4.19
N THR A 84 -4.82 -6.33 5.16
CA THR A 84 -5.44 -7.08 6.26
C THR A 84 -6.42 -8.10 5.72
N THR A 85 -7.34 -7.72 4.83
CA THR A 85 -8.34 -8.64 4.26
C THR A 85 -7.74 -9.74 3.38
N LYS A 86 -6.79 -9.41 2.50
CA LYS A 86 -6.23 -10.39 1.54
C LYS A 86 -5.21 -11.32 2.18
N TRP A 87 -4.49 -10.87 3.20
CA TRP A 87 -3.42 -11.65 3.83
C TRP A 87 -3.89 -12.43 5.05
N SER A 88 -4.87 -11.92 5.82
CA SER A 88 -5.50 -12.72 6.88
C SER A 88 -6.18 -13.96 6.30
N ALA A 89 -6.85 -13.85 5.14
CA ALA A 89 -7.45 -14.99 4.46
C ALA A 89 -6.44 -16.07 4.04
N GLY A 90 -5.20 -15.69 3.69
CA GLY A 90 -4.12 -16.65 3.39
C GLY A 90 -3.65 -17.41 4.63
N ILE A 91 -3.48 -16.70 5.75
CA ILE A 91 -3.16 -17.29 7.06
C ILE A 91 -4.31 -18.20 7.54
N ASP A 92 -5.55 -17.81 7.28
CA ASP A 92 -6.74 -18.59 7.65
C ASP A 92 -6.85 -19.89 6.84
N HIS A 93 -6.44 -19.88 5.55
CA HIS A 93 -6.32 -21.09 4.75
C HIS A 93 -5.25 -22.06 5.29
N GLU A 94 -4.10 -21.56 5.76
CA GLU A 94 -3.08 -22.38 6.43
C GLU A 94 -3.60 -22.97 7.74
N ARG A 95 -4.38 -22.22 8.53
CA ARG A 95 -5.06 -22.73 9.73
C ARG A 95 -6.08 -23.81 9.39
N HIS A 96 -6.92 -23.60 8.38
CA HIS A 96 -7.88 -24.62 7.95
C HIS A 96 -7.19 -25.90 7.44
N ASN A 97 -6.03 -25.79 6.79
CA ASN A 97 -5.24 -26.95 6.40
C ASN A 97 -4.56 -27.64 7.59
N ALA A 98 -4.14 -26.89 8.60
CA ALA A 98 -3.55 -27.42 9.84
C ALA A 98 -4.59 -28.12 10.73
N ASP A 99 -5.81 -27.59 10.76
CA ASP A 99 -6.97 -28.14 11.47
C ASP A 99 -7.71 -29.21 10.65
N ASN A 100 -7.16 -29.67 9.51
CA ASN A 100 -7.77 -30.77 8.77
C ASN A 100 -7.73 -32.05 9.62
N LYS A 101 -8.92 -32.47 10.05
CA LYS A 101 -9.18 -33.64 10.88
C LYS A 101 -8.62 -34.95 10.30
N GLU A 102 -8.51 -35.06 8.98
CA GLU A 102 -7.94 -36.24 8.28
C GLU A 102 -6.47 -36.52 8.63
N ARG A 103 -5.73 -35.57 9.23
CA ARG A 103 -4.34 -35.82 9.67
C ARG A 103 -4.22 -36.51 11.02
N TYR A 104 -5.34 -36.62 11.76
CA TYR A 104 -5.37 -37.18 13.10
C TYR A 104 -6.13 -38.52 13.17
N GLU A 105 -6.58 -39.05 12.03
CA GLU A 105 -7.15 -40.40 11.87
C GLU A 105 -6.18 -41.30 11.10
#